data_AF-A0A7L4XTX0-F1
#
_entry.id   AF-A0A7L4XTX0-F1
#
_cell.length_a   1.000
_cell.length_b   1.000
_cell.length_c   1.000
_cell.angle_alpha   90.00
_cell.angle_beta   90.00
_cell.angle_gamma   90.00
#
_symmetry.space_group_name_H-M   'P 1'
#
loop_
_entity.id
_entity.type
_entity.pdbx_description
1 polymer ?
#
loop_
_entity_poly.entity_id
_entity_poly.type
_entity_poly.pdbx_seq_one_letter_code
_entity_poly.pdbx_strand_id
1 'polypeptide(L)'
;MSQLNTLARVDADLAAGRVPMARQRLRGLVSSFPHDLTLRRRLAEVYRLYGDAAEAGRWMYLEEDRSAEEITAFEARYGSPGWRMKALAWRGPETLAATAFAKEQLVAVRTACAEQLGRPVDWDDPASYEGDEEVEPDTGGWTFRGVVMGGGCLVGVVGHVWLWVLGVMSLFE
;
A
#
# COMPACT_ATOMS: atom_id res chain seq x y z
N MET A 1 24.06 6.01 -3.27
CA MET A 1 23.93 4.64 -2.71
C MET A 1 23.50 3.71 -3.83
N SER A 2 24.06 2.50 -3.92
CA SER A 2 23.70 1.53 -4.97
C SER A 2 22.44 0.73 -4.59
N GLN A 3 21.71 0.22 -5.59
CA GLN A 3 20.50 -0.61 -5.42
C GLN A 3 20.75 -1.82 -4.50
N LEU A 4 21.90 -2.49 -4.65
CA LEU A 4 22.30 -3.62 -3.81
C LEU A 4 22.45 -3.25 -2.33
N ASN A 5 22.97 -2.06 -2.03
CA ASN A 5 23.11 -1.61 -0.64
C ASN A 5 21.74 -1.36 0.01
N THR A 6 20.78 -0.81 -0.75
CA THR A 6 19.42 -0.60 -0.23
C THR A 6 18.68 -1.93 -0.04
N LEU A 7 18.86 -2.92 -0.93
CA LEU A 7 18.29 -4.26 -0.76
C LEU A 7 18.83 -4.98 0.47
N ALA A 8 20.15 -4.93 0.71
CA ALA A 8 20.75 -5.50 1.92
C ALA A 8 20.18 -4.87 3.21
N ARG A 9 19.83 -3.57 3.17
CA ARG A 9 19.16 -2.90 4.29
C ARG A 9 17.71 -3.33 4.45
N VAL A 10 17.00 -3.58 3.35
CA VAL A 10 15.64 -4.15 3.38
C VAL A 10 15.69 -5.54 4.04
N ASP A 11 16.63 -6.39 3.65
CA ASP A 11 16.86 -7.70 4.29
C ASP A 11 17.09 -7.57 5.80
N ALA A 12 18.00 -6.68 6.21
CA ALA A 12 18.29 -6.44 7.61
C ALA A 12 17.08 -5.89 8.39
N ASP A 13 16.29 -5.00 7.77
CA ASP A 13 15.07 -4.46 8.37
C ASP A 13 14.00 -5.55 8.56
N LEU A 14 13.83 -6.44 7.58
CA LEU A 14 12.90 -7.58 7.69
C LEU A 14 13.36 -8.58 8.76
N ALA A 15 14.65 -8.94 8.78
CA ALA A 15 15.22 -9.84 9.79
C ALA A 15 15.08 -9.29 11.22
N ALA A 16 15.13 -7.96 11.37
CA ALA A 16 14.93 -7.27 12.65
C ALA A 16 13.45 -6.99 12.99
N GLY A 17 12.49 -7.48 12.19
CA GLY A 17 11.06 -7.22 12.38
C GLY A 17 10.64 -5.76 12.11
N ARG A 18 11.51 -4.93 11.54
CA ARG A 18 11.24 -3.52 11.17
C ARG A 18 10.52 -3.43 9.83
N VAL A 19 9.42 -4.15 9.69
CA VAL A 19 8.63 -4.27 8.45
C VAL A 19 8.21 -2.90 7.87
N PRO A 20 7.83 -1.88 8.67
CA PRO A 20 7.50 -0.56 8.10
C PRO A 20 8.68 0.13 7.40
N MET A 21 9.90 -0.04 7.91
CA MET A 21 11.11 0.53 7.31
C MET A 21 11.47 -0.20 6.01
N ALA A 22 11.39 -1.53 6.01
CA ALA A 22 11.58 -2.33 4.80
C ALA A 22 10.61 -1.91 3.69
N ARG A 23 9.31 -1.77 4.00
CA ARG A 23 8.29 -1.29 3.07
C ARG A 23 8.61 0.09 2.52
N GLN A 24 8.95 1.04 3.38
CA GLN A 24 9.26 2.41 2.95
C GLN A 24 10.45 2.44 1.99
N ARG A 25 11.51 1.69 2.27
CA ARG A 25 12.68 1.58 1.40
C ARG A 25 12.35 0.93 0.06
N LEU A 26 11.58 -0.16 0.08
CA LEU A 26 11.14 -0.83 -1.14
C LEU A 26 10.27 0.08 -2.02
N ARG A 27 9.33 0.85 -1.44
CA ARG A 27 8.56 1.85 -2.19
C ARG A 27 9.46 2.90 -2.85
N GLY A 28 10.50 3.35 -2.14
CA GLY A 28 11.50 4.25 -2.70
C GLY A 28 12.26 3.64 -3.89
N LEU A 29 12.63 2.37 -3.79
CA LEU A 29 13.27 1.63 -4.88
C LEU A 29 12.34 1.46 -6.08
N VAL A 30 11.09 1.02 -5.89
CA VAL A 30 10.11 0.87 -6.97
C VAL A 30 9.84 2.20 -7.68
N SER A 31 9.78 3.32 -6.95
CA SER A 31 9.64 4.66 -7.55
C SER A 31 10.83 5.06 -8.43
N SER A 32 12.04 4.59 -8.07
CA SER A 32 13.28 4.85 -8.83
C SER A 32 13.45 3.87 -10.00
N PHE A 33 12.93 2.65 -9.87
CA PHE A 33 13.02 1.57 -10.85
C PHE A 33 11.61 1.03 -11.16
N PRO A 34 10.76 1.84 -11.82
CA PRO A 34 9.34 1.54 -12.02
C PRO A 34 9.09 0.41 -13.03
N HIS A 35 10.12 -0.24 -13.58
CA HIS A 35 9.97 -1.39 -14.49
C HIS A 35 10.50 -2.69 -13.90
N ASP A 36 11.18 -2.63 -12.74
CA ASP A 36 11.77 -3.81 -12.12
C ASP A 36 10.68 -4.62 -11.39
N LEU A 37 10.25 -5.70 -12.04
CA LEU A 37 9.23 -6.60 -11.51
C LEU A 37 9.71 -7.35 -10.26
N THR A 38 11.02 -7.55 -10.10
CA THR A 38 11.58 -8.19 -8.90
C THR A 38 11.35 -7.33 -7.66
N LEU A 39 11.56 -6.01 -7.79
CA LEU A 39 11.30 -5.05 -6.70
C LEU A 39 9.80 -4.98 -6.36
N ARG A 40 8.93 -5.06 -7.37
CA ARG A 40 7.48 -5.11 -7.17
C ARG A 40 7.05 -6.40 -6.46
N ARG A 41 7.49 -7.57 -6.92
CA ARG A 41 7.21 -8.88 -6.26
C ARG A 41 7.62 -8.83 -4.79
N ARG A 42 8.82 -8.32 -4.52
CA ARG A 42 9.33 -8.20 -3.15
C ARG A 42 8.53 -7.23 -2.27
N LEU A 43 8.02 -6.15 -2.84
CA LEU A 43 7.11 -5.25 -2.13
C LEU A 43 5.77 -5.93 -1.83
N ALA A 44 5.23 -6.73 -2.75
CA ALA A 44 4.02 -7.52 -2.54
C ALA A 44 4.17 -8.48 -1.35
N GLU A 45 5.29 -9.19 -1.26
CA GLU A 45 5.61 -10.09 -0.14
C GLU A 45 5.55 -9.35 1.21
N VAL A 46 6.07 -8.12 1.26
CA VAL A 46 5.98 -7.31 2.49
C VAL A 46 4.54 -6.93 2.83
N TYR A 47 3.68 -6.66 1.84
CA TYR A 47 2.26 -6.41 2.10
C TYR A 47 1.48 -7.65 2.54
N ARG A 48 1.86 -8.84 2.07
CA ARG A 48 1.31 -10.11 2.57
C ARG A 48 1.57 -10.30 4.06
N LEU A 49 2.73 -9.85 4.57
CA LEU A 49 3.02 -9.86 6.02
C LEU A 49 2.03 -9.02 6.84
N TYR A 50 1.39 -8.03 6.22
CA TYR A 50 0.35 -7.21 6.84
C TYR A 50 -1.07 -7.72 6.60
N GLY A 51 -1.25 -8.79 5.81
CA GLY A 51 -2.56 -9.24 5.38
C GLY A 51 -3.27 -8.29 4.40
N ASP A 52 -2.54 -7.38 3.76
CA ASP A 52 -3.13 -6.44 2.78
C ASP A 52 -3.10 -7.05 1.38
N ALA A 53 -4.07 -7.94 1.12
CA ALA A 53 -4.17 -8.68 -0.15
C ALA A 53 -4.30 -7.77 -1.38
N ALA A 54 -4.94 -6.61 -1.25
CA ALA A 54 -5.14 -5.69 -2.37
C ALA A 54 -3.88 -4.87 -2.70
N GLU A 55 -3.08 -4.48 -1.70
CA GLU A 55 -1.75 -3.92 -1.99
C GLU A 55 -0.79 -5.00 -2.49
N ALA A 56 -0.85 -6.23 -1.97
CA ALA A 56 -0.07 -7.34 -2.54
C ALA A 56 -0.43 -7.58 -4.01
N GLY A 57 -1.72 -7.61 -4.34
CA GLY A 57 -2.25 -7.75 -5.69
C GLY A 57 -1.83 -6.62 -6.62
N ARG A 58 -1.85 -5.37 -6.14
CA ARG A 58 -1.34 -4.19 -6.88
C ARG A 58 0.09 -4.41 -7.37
N TRP A 59 0.97 -4.86 -6.47
CA TRP A 59 2.38 -5.03 -6.81
C TRP A 59 2.65 -6.30 -7.62
N MET A 60 1.81 -7.32 -7.52
CA MET A 60 1.85 -8.53 -8.35
C MET A 60 1.09 -8.42 -9.67
N TYR A 61 0.37 -7.32 -9.93
CA TYR A 61 -0.57 -7.23 -11.06
C TYR A 61 0.07 -7.51 -12.43
N LEU A 62 1.36 -7.24 -12.59
CA LEU A 62 2.10 -7.41 -13.83
C LEU A 62 2.85 -8.75 -13.93
N GLU A 63 2.76 -9.61 -12.92
CA GLU A 63 3.41 -10.92 -12.88
C GLU A 63 2.41 -12.02 -13.27
N GLU A 64 2.83 -12.99 -14.08
CA GLU A 64 1.96 -14.04 -14.60
C GLU A 64 1.53 -15.05 -13.51
N ASP A 65 2.39 -15.28 -12.51
CA ASP A 65 2.17 -16.18 -11.37
C ASP A 65 1.38 -15.53 -10.21
N ARG A 66 0.65 -14.45 -10.49
CA ARG A 66 -0.15 -13.70 -9.52
C ARG A 66 -1.31 -14.50 -8.92
N SER A 67 -1.61 -14.27 -7.64
CA SER A 67 -2.76 -14.89 -6.96
C SER A 67 -4.09 -14.27 -7.40
N ALA A 68 -5.04 -15.09 -7.85
CA ALA A 68 -6.36 -14.61 -8.25
C ALA A 68 -7.12 -13.87 -7.13
N GLU A 69 -6.93 -14.27 -5.88
CA GLU A 69 -7.54 -13.61 -4.72
C GLU A 69 -6.98 -12.20 -4.52
N GLU A 70 -5.65 -12.06 -4.59
CA GLU A 70 -4.98 -10.76 -4.44
C GLU A 70 -5.37 -9.80 -5.58
N ILE A 71 -5.49 -10.32 -6.81
CA ILE A 71 -5.94 -9.54 -7.96
C ILE A 71 -7.40 -9.11 -7.82
N THR A 72 -8.27 -10.00 -7.35
CA THR A 72 -9.67 -9.66 -7.07
C THR A 72 -9.76 -8.56 -6.01
N ALA A 73 -8.98 -8.67 -4.93
CA ALA A 73 -8.93 -7.65 -3.88
C ALA A 73 -8.42 -6.31 -4.42
N PHE A 74 -7.35 -6.32 -5.22
CA PHE A 74 -6.80 -5.13 -5.87
C PHE A 74 -7.85 -4.46 -6.77
N GLU A 75 -8.48 -5.22 -7.65
CA GLU A 75 -9.45 -4.69 -8.61
C GLU A 75 -10.74 -4.21 -7.93
N ALA A 76 -11.13 -4.80 -6.80
CA ALA A 76 -12.23 -4.34 -5.97
C ALA A 76 -11.89 -3.02 -5.27
N ARG A 77 -10.68 -2.86 -4.72
CA ARG A 77 -10.24 -1.61 -4.08
C ARG A 77 -10.06 -0.49 -5.10
N TYR A 78 -9.40 -0.79 -6.22
CA TYR A 78 -9.17 0.15 -7.31
C TYR A 78 -10.14 -0.17 -8.45
N GLY A 79 -11.43 0.10 -8.20
CA GLY A 79 -12.53 -0.30 -9.08
C GLY A 79 -12.49 0.32 -10.48
N SER A 80 -12.02 1.56 -10.61
CA SER A 80 -11.93 2.22 -11.92
C SER A 80 -10.58 1.93 -12.60
N PRO A 81 -10.57 1.78 -13.93
CA PRO A 81 -9.33 1.72 -14.71
C PRO A 81 -8.37 2.90 -14.46
N GLY A 82 -8.86 4.13 -14.28
CA GLY A 82 -8.03 5.29 -13.93
C GLY A 82 -7.34 5.14 -12.56
N TRP A 83 -8.08 4.65 -11.55
CA TRP A 83 -7.51 4.32 -10.25
C TRP A 83 -6.45 3.22 -10.35
N ARG A 84 -6.65 2.22 -11.21
CA ARG A 84 -5.65 1.17 -11.47
C ARG A 84 -4.42 1.74 -12.15
N MET A 85 -4.56 2.65 -13.12
CA MET A 85 -3.40 3.32 -13.75
C MET A 85 -2.58 4.05 -12.68
N LYS A 86 -3.24 4.88 -11.88
CA LYS A 86 -2.62 5.63 -10.77
C LYS A 86 -1.96 4.72 -9.74
N ALA A 87 -2.63 3.63 -9.36
CA ALA A 87 -2.11 2.66 -8.39
C ALA A 87 -0.90 1.91 -8.94
N LEU A 88 -0.92 1.46 -10.20
CA LEU A 88 0.22 0.76 -10.78
C LEU A 88 1.47 1.64 -10.84
N ALA A 89 1.31 2.96 -10.95
CA ALA A 89 2.40 3.93 -11.01
C ALA A 89 3.47 3.53 -12.05
N TRP A 90 3.00 3.00 -13.18
CA TRP A 90 3.85 2.71 -14.33
C TRP A 90 4.30 4.02 -14.98
N ARG A 91 5.48 4.03 -15.61
CA ARG A 91 6.03 5.19 -16.31
C ARG A 91 6.53 4.76 -17.68
N GLY A 92 6.33 5.57 -18.70
CA GLY A 92 6.71 5.25 -20.06
C GLY A 92 5.78 4.25 -20.76
N PRO A 93 6.05 3.97 -22.04
CA PRO A 93 5.20 3.11 -22.86
C PRO A 93 5.23 1.65 -22.37
N GLU A 94 4.16 0.90 -22.65
CA GLU A 94 4.02 -0.50 -22.24
C GLU A 94 5.07 -1.41 -22.89
N THR A 95 5.73 -0.95 -23.96
CA THR A 95 6.85 -1.66 -24.60
C THR A 95 8.08 -1.79 -23.69
N LEU A 96 8.17 -1.03 -22.60
CA LEU A 96 9.22 -1.17 -21.58
C LEU A 96 8.96 -2.31 -20.59
N ALA A 97 7.80 -2.95 -20.66
CA ALA A 97 7.49 -4.08 -19.80
C ALA A 97 8.42 -5.26 -20.07
N ALA A 98 8.94 -5.87 -19.00
CA ALA A 98 9.90 -6.97 -19.09
C ALA A 98 9.31 -8.27 -19.66
N THR A 99 7.99 -8.43 -19.64
CA THR A 99 7.29 -9.63 -20.11
C THR A 99 6.12 -9.26 -21.04
N ALA A 100 5.75 -10.18 -21.93
CA ALA A 100 4.58 -10.02 -22.78
C ALA A 100 3.30 -9.87 -21.95
N PHE A 101 3.18 -10.66 -20.88
CA PHE A 101 2.06 -10.59 -19.94
C PHE A 101 1.93 -9.22 -19.28
N ALA A 102 3.03 -8.66 -18.76
CA ALA A 102 3.02 -7.32 -18.15
C ALA A 102 2.60 -6.25 -19.17
N LYS A 103 3.09 -6.35 -20.41
CA LYS A 103 2.70 -5.46 -21.50
C LYS A 103 1.20 -5.55 -21.79
N GLU A 104 0.65 -6.75 -21.92
CA GLU A 104 -0.77 -6.99 -22.17
C GLU A 104 -1.64 -6.42 -21.05
N GLN A 105 -1.25 -6.64 -19.79
CA GLN A 105 -1.97 -6.09 -18.63
C GLN A 105 -1.97 -4.56 -18.61
N LEU A 106 -0.83 -3.92 -18.91
CA LEU A 106 -0.76 -2.47 -18.99
C LEU A 106 -1.64 -1.95 -20.14
N VAL A 107 -1.55 -2.55 -21.33
CA VAL A 107 -2.40 -2.16 -22.47
C VAL A 107 -3.88 -2.30 -22.13
N ALA A 108 -4.27 -3.38 -21.45
CA ALA A 108 -5.66 -3.61 -21.05
C ALA A 108 -6.16 -2.53 -20.09
N VAL A 109 -5.38 -2.17 -19.07
CA VAL A 109 -5.74 -1.13 -18.10
C VAL A 109 -5.86 0.24 -18.78
N ARG A 110 -4.88 0.63 -19.62
CA ARG A 110 -4.90 1.90 -20.36
C ARG A 110 -6.09 1.98 -21.31
N THR A 111 -6.37 0.89 -22.04
CA THR A 111 -7.48 0.83 -23.00
C THR A 111 -8.82 0.95 -22.29
N ALA A 112 -9.03 0.21 -21.19
CA ALA A 112 -10.25 0.32 -20.39
C ALA A 112 -10.44 1.73 -19.81
N CYS A 113 -9.35 2.41 -19.44
CA CYS A 113 -9.41 3.80 -18.99
C CYS A 113 -9.78 4.77 -20.12
N ALA A 114 -9.16 4.63 -21.29
CA ALA A 114 -9.48 5.45 -22.46
C ALA A 114 -10.95 5.28 -22.89
N GLU A 115 -11.45 4.04 -22.89
CA GLU A 115 -12.85 3.72 -23.18
C GLU A 115 -13.80 4.34 -22.15
N GLN A 116 -13.48 4.22 -20.86
CA GLN A 116 -14.29 4.81 -19.79
C GLN A 116 -14.37 6.33 -19.87
N LEU A 117 -13.26 7.00 -20.20
CA LEU A 117 -13.20 8.47 -20.29
C LEU A 117 -13.60 9.03 -21.66
N GLY A 118 -13.77 8.16 -22.67
CA GLY A 118 -14.09 8.58 -24.04
C GLY A 118 -12.98 9.38 -24.73
N ARG A 119 -11.74 9.31 -24.24
CA ARG A 119 -10.58 10.05 -24.75
C ARG A 119 -9.28 9.25 -24.61
N PRO A 120 -8.24 9.51 -25.41
CA PRO A 120 -6.94 8.88 -25.22
C PRO A 120 -6.34 9.22 -23.84
N VAL A 121 -5.66 8.24 -23.23
CA VAL A 121 -4.89 8.40 -21.98
C VAL A 121 -3.49 7.82 -22.14
N ASP A 122 -2.54 8.36 -21.38
CA ASP A 122 -1.12 8.00 -21.43
C ASP A 122 -0.56 7.78 -20.01
N TRP A 123 0.38 6.87 -19.86
CA TRP A 123 1.03 6.56 -18.58
C TRP A 123 1.89 7.71 -18.03
N ASP A 124 2.46 8.54 -18.92
CA ASP A 124 3.30 9.68 -18.56
C ASP A 124 2.53 10.99 -18.40
N ASP A 125 1.21 10.98 -18.66
CA ASP A 125 0.33 12.13 -18.44
C ASP A 125 -0.75 11.78 -17.40
N PRO A 126 -0.47 11.95 -16.09
CA PRO A 126 -1.44 11.71 -15.03
C PRO A 126 -2.75 12.46 -15.19
N ALA A 127 -2.70 13.69 -15.72
CA ALA A 127 -3.91 14.49 -15.92
C ALA A 127 -4.84 13.90 -17.00
N SER A 128 -4.33 13.01 -17.86
CA SER A 128 -5.14 12.34 -18.89
C SER A 128 -6.12 11.33 -18.29
N TYR A 129 -5.73 10.62 -17.23
CA TYR A 129 -6.51 9.56 -16.60
C TYR A 129 -7.06 9.91 -15.20
N GLU A 130 -6.75 11.08 -14.66
CA GLU A 130 -7.43 11.66 -13.50
C GLU A 130 -8.83 12.18 -13.92
N GLY A 131 -9.88 11.65 -13.27
CA GLY A 131 -11.28 12.05 -13.52
C GLY A 131 -11.74 13.23 -12.66
N ASP A 132 -12.82 13.90 -13.06
CA ASP A 132 -13.35 15.11 -12.37
C ASP A 132 -13.93 14.85 -10.96
N GLU A 133 -14.14 13.59 -10.54
CA GLU A 133 -14.84 13.21 -9.28
C GLU A 133 -14.08 12.15 -8.43
N GLU A 134 -12.76 12.23 -8.32
CA GLU A 134 -11.96 11.21 -7.62
C GLU A 134 -12.11 11.23 -6.08
N VAL A 135 -13.00 10.38 -5.55
CA VAL A 135 -12.90 9.90 -4.16
C VAL A 135 -11.83 8.80 -4.12
N GLU A 136 -10.71 9.08 -3.45
CA GLU A 136 -9.60 8.12 -3.30
C GLU A 136 -10.08 6.85 -2.59
N PRO A 137 -9.81 5.64 -3.14
CA PRO A 137 -10.23 4.41 -2.50
C PRO A 137 -9.60 4.32 -1.12
N ASP A 138 -10.36 3.81 -0.14
CA ASP A 138 -9.84 3.62 1.21
C ASP A 138 -8.67 2.64 1.15
N THR A 139 -7.46 3.19 1.17
CA THR A 139 -6.22 2.43 1.05
C THR A 139 -5.85 1.72 2.34
N GLY A 140 -6.72 1.75 3.37
CA GLY A 140 -6.55 0.96 4.59
C GLY A 140 -5.19 1.19 5.25
N GLY A 141 -4.57 2.35 4.99
CA GLY A 141 -3.35 2.75 5.66
C GLY A 141 -3.67 2.76 7.14
N TRP A 142 -2.88 2.04 7.93
CA TRP A 142 -2.95 2.02 9.38
C TRP A 142 -2.88 3.46 9.91
N THR A 143 -4.02 4.13 9.94
CA THR A 143 -4.16 5.42 10.55
C THR A 143 -4.07 5.11 12.03
N PHE A 144 -3.10 5.74 12.68
CA PHE A 144 -2.93 5.77 14.14
C PHE A 144 -4.18 6.33 14.87
N ARG A 145 -5.30 6.53 14.16
CA ARG A 145 -6.56 7.09 14.61
C ARG A 145 -7.57 6.01 15.06
N GLY A 146 -7.22 4.73 14.98
CA GLY A 146 -8.07 3.60 15.41
C GLY A 146 -7.82 3.03 16.82
N VAL A 147 -6.87 3.56 17.61
CA VAL A 147 -6.50 2.97 18.92
C VAL A 147 -6.60 3.97 20.11
N VAL A 148 -7.39 5.04 20.01
CA VAL A 148 -7.58 5.96 21.16
C VAL A 148 -8.94 5.81 21.88
N MET A 149 -9.88 5.02 21.37
CA MET A 149 -11.20 4.89 22.01
C MET A 149 -11.36 3.56 22.75
N GLY A 150 -10.83 3.47 23.98
CA GLY A 150 -11.26 2.41 24.91
C GLY A 150 -10.34 2.04 26.07
N GLY A 151 -9.04 2.36 26.03
CA GLY A 151 -8.09 1.90 27.07
C GLY A 151 -7.73 2.91 28.16
N GLY A 152 -7.68 4.21 27.83
CA GLY A 152 -7.13 5.23 28.73
C GLY A 152 -8.06 5.73 29.84
N CYS A 153 -9.37 5.66 29.64
CA CYS A 153 -10.33 6.22 30.61
C CYS A 153 -10.48 5.33 31.86
N LEU A 154 -10.30 4.01 31.72
CA LEU A 154 -10.48 3.07 32.83
C LEU A 154 -9.32 3.13 33.85
N VAL A 155 -8.09 3.33 33.40
CA VAL A 155 -6.91 3.40 34.29
C VAL A 155 -6.89 4.71 35.09
N GLY A 156 -7.31 5.83 34.49
CA GLY A 156 -7.39 7.13 35.18
C GLY A 156 -8.42 7.16 36.31
N VAL A 157 -9.61 6.56 36.09
CA VAL A 157 -10.68 6.52 37.11
C VAL A 157 -10.30 5.60 38.27
N VAL A 158 -9.73 4.42 38.00
CA VAL A 158 -9.33 3.49 39.07
C VAL A 158 -8.21 4.06 39.93
N GLY A 159 -7.19 4.71 39.32
CA GLY A 159 -6.11 5.36 40.06
C GLY A 159 -6.59 6.51 40.93
N HIS A 160 -7.55 7.31 40.45
CA HIS A 160 -8.12 8.42 41.21
C HIS A 160 -8.95 7.92 42.41
N VAL A 161 -9.81 6.91 42.22
CA VAL A 161 -10.59 6.32 43.31
C VAL A 161 -9.70 5.66 44.37
N TRP A 162 -8.63 4.98 43.95
CA TRP A 162 -7.67 4.36 44.89
C TRP A 162 -6.95 5.40 45.76
N LEU A 163 -6.54 6.54 45.18
CA LEU A 163 -5.92 7.64 45.92
C LEU A 163 -6.88 8.27 46.95
N TRP A 164 -8.17 8.42 46.60
CA TRP A 164 -9.18 8.91 47.54
C TRP A 164 -9.44 7.91 48.68
N VAL A 165 -9.51 6.61 48.40
CA VAL A 165 -9.73 5.59 49.45
C VAL A 165 -8.55 5.53 50.43
N LEU A 166 -7.31 5.57 49.95
CA LEU A 166 -6.13 5.65 50.82
C LEU A 166 -6.09 6.94 51.64
N GLY A 167 -6.44 8.09 51.05
CA GLY A 167 -6.49 9.36 51.75
C GLY A 167 -7.56 9.38 52.86
N VAL A 168 -8.76 8.86 52.60
CA VAL A 168 -9.85 8.81 53.59
C VAL A 168 -9.52 7.84 54.73
N MET A 169 -8.87 6.70 54.47
CA MET A 169 -8.45 5.78 55.54
C MET A 169 -7.43 6.42 56.49
N SER A 170 -6.54 7.30 56.00
CA SER A 170 -5.57 8.01 56.84
C SER A 170 -6.14 9.10 57.76
N LEU A 171 -7.42 9.46 57.59
CA LEU A 171 -8.11 10.44 58.45
C LEU A 171 -8.80 9.80 59.67
N PHE A 172 -8.87 8.46 59.71
CA PHE A 172 -9.52 7.70 60.78
C PHE A 172 -8.55 6.86 61.63
N GLU A 173 -7.24 7.09 61.52
CA GLU A 173 -6.21 6.63 62.47
C GLU A 173 -5.70 7.77 63.36
#